data_AF-A0A5B0P8Z7-F1
#
_entry.id   AF-A0A5B0P8Z7-F1
#
_cell.length_a   1.000
_cell.length_b   1.000
_cell.length_c   1.000
_cell.angle_alpha   90.00
_cell.angle_beta   90.00
_cell.angle_gamma   90.00
#
_symmetry.space_group_name_H-M   'P 1'
#
loop_
_entity.id
_entity.type
_entity.pdbx_description
1 polymer ?
#
loop_
_entity_poly.entity_id
_entity_poly.type
_entity_poly.pdbx_seq_one_letter_code
_entity_poly.pdbx_strand_id
1 'polypeptide(L)'
;MESVSSEDWLEESLQVPQHQGHQQISEVEYTRLAEQFHTTGYREGIHKGKELAIQEGFNHGFAAGAQRGKRLGSLRGRASATLNLLLKQMEEDARVDRVRKLIRDLNQYGIVQDPNQSSRANELEDLTSRMDGLMTPSNPTQPQSVTTQYQKEQDDQLLDRCQFELDAILASMNIWLPGL
;
A
#
# COMPACT_ATOMS: atom_id res chain seq x y z
N MET A 1 78.29 36.18 -37.28
CA MET A 1 77.22 35.95 -38.27
C MET A 1 76.29 34.94 -37.62
N GLU A 2 75.50 35.40 -36.65
CA GLU A 2 74.52 34.57 -35.95
C GLU A 2 73.16 34.91 -36.55
N SER A 3 72.59 33.94 -37.25
CA SER A 3 71.25 33.98 -37.78
C SER A 3 70.27 33.93 -36.61
N VAL A 4 69.71 35.09 -36.23
CA VAL A 4 68.56 35.15 -35.34
C VAL A 4 67.43 34.42 -36.05
N SER A 5 67.05 33.26 -35.52
CA SER A 5 65.95 32.46 -36.04
C SER A 5 64.66 33.25 -35.86
N SER A 6 64.06 33.66 -36.98
CA SER A 6 62.77 34.35 -37.01
C SER A 6 61.58 33.44 -36.62
N GLU A 7 61.85 32.19 -36.23
CA GLU A 7 60.83 31.17 -35.94
C GLU A 7 60.35 31.18 -34.47
N ASP A 8 61.12 31.76 -33.52
CA ASP A 8 60.75 31.82 -32.09
C ASP A 8 59.50 32.67 -31.80
N TRP A 9 59.17 33.63 -32.66
CA TRP A 9 58.05 34.56 -32.44
C TRP A 9 56.68 33.99 -32.81
N LEU A 10 56.65 32.93 -33.61
CA LEU A 10 55.41 32.27 -34.03
C LEU A 10 54.92 31.26 -32.99
N GLU A 11 55.80 30.77 -32.11
CA GLU A 11 55.46 29.74 -31.13
C GLU A 11 54.75 30.33 -29.90
N GLU A 12 55.24 31.47 -29.38
CA GLU A 12 54.65 32.21 -28.24
C GLU A 12 53.20 32.67 -28.49
N SER A 13 52.88 33.03 -29.74
CA SER A 13 51.55 33.53 -30.12
C SER A 13 50.50 32.42 -30.28
N LEU A 14 50.93 31.15 -30.32
CA LEU A 14 50.07 29.97 -30.39
C LEU A 14 49.87 29.30 -29.02
N GLN A 15 50.60 29.73 -27.98
CA GLN A 15 50.28 29.36 -26.60
C GLN A 15 49.06 30.16 -26.11
N VAL A 16 47.87 29.69 -26.51
CA VAL A 16 46.69 29.90 -25.67
C VAL A 16 47.06 29.36 -24.28
N PRO A 17 46.95 30.13 -23.18
CA PRO A 17 47.34 29.66 -21.85
C PRO A 17 46.60 28.37 -21.50
N GLN A 18 47.23 27.22 -21.76
CA GLN A 18 46.58 25.93 -21.74
C GLN A 18 45.99 25.64 -20.35
N HIS A 19 46.63 26.18 -19.30
CA HIS A 19 46.16 26.08 -17.93
C HIS A 19 44.81 26.78 -17.63
N GLN A 20 44.50 27.92 -18.27
CA GLN A 20 43.25 28.66 -17.99
C GLN A 20 42.04 28.00 -18.64
N GLY A 21 42.19 27.49 -19.87
CA GLY A 21 41.12 26.78 -20.58
C GLY A 21 40.70 25.49 -19.86
N HIS A 22 41.67 24.69 -19.38
CA HIS A 22 41.36 23.45 -18.64
C HIS A 22 40.64 23.72 -17.32
N GLN A 23 41.00 24.80 -16.61
CA GLN A 23 40.32 25.19 -15.37
C GLN A 23 38.88 25.65 -15.62
N GLN A 24 38.64 26.50 -16.62
CA GLN A 24 37.29 26.94 -16.98
C GLN A 24 36.40 25.78 -17.46
N ILE A 25 36.95 24.87 -18.29
CA ILE A 25 36.23 23.67 -18.72
C ILE A 25 35.89 22.79 -17.50
N SER A 26 36.82 22.64 -16.55
CA SER A 26 36.58 21.84 -15.34
C SER A 26 35.50 22.44 -14.42
N GLU A 27 35.44 23.77 -14.28
CA GLU A 27 34.40 24.45 -13.48
C GLU A 27 33.01 24.35 -14.13
N VAL A 28 32.94 24.47 -15.45
CA VAL A 28 31.69 24.32 -16.21
C VAL A 28 31.17 22.89 -16.11
N GLU A 29 32.03 21.90 -16.31
CA GLU A 29 31.68 20.49 -16.17
C GLU A 29 31.27 20.15 -14.73
N TYR A 30 31.97 20.70 -13.73
CA TYR A 30 31.62 20.52 -12.32
C TYR A 30 30.24 21.12 -12.00
N THR A 31 29.96 22.32 -12.48
CA THR A 31 28.67 23.00 -12.27
C THR A 31 27.54 22.22 -12.93
N ARG A 32 27.74 21.75 -14.16
CA ARG A 32 26.77 20.93 -14.88
C ARG A 32 26.49 19.63 -14.15
N LEU A 33 27.54 18.96 -13.66
CA LEU A 33 27.42 17.73 -12.90
C LEU A 33 26.68 17.96 -11.57
N ALA A 34 26.97 19.06 -10.87
CA ALA A 34 26.28 19.43 -9.63
C ALA A 34 24.78 19.68 -9.86
N GLU A 35 24.41 20.39 -10.93
CA GLU A 35 23.01 20.64 -11.29
C GLU A 35 22.26 19.34 -11.66
N GLN A 36 22.94 18.43 -12.37
CA GLN A 36 22.41 17.09 -12.67
C GLN A 36 22.17 16.27 -11.40
N PHE A 37 23.12 16.27 -10.46
CA PHE A 37 22.95 15.57 -9.19
C PHE A 37 21.86 16.20 -8.32
N HIS A 38 21.72 17.53 -8.32
CA HIS A 38 20.66 18.21 -7.59
C HIS A 38 19.29 17.86 -8.14
N THR A 39 19.12 17.95 -9.46
CA THR A 39 17.85 17.63 -10.14
C THR A 39 17.47 16.17 -9.96
N THR A 40 18.44 15.27 -10.11
CA THR A 40 18.24 13.83 -9.94
C THR A 40 17.92 13.49 -8.49
N GLY A 41 18.66 14.06 -7.54
CA GLY A 41 18.44 13.86 -6.11
C GLY A 41 17.08 14.36 -5.65
N TYR A 42 16.63 15.52 -6.15
CA TYR A 42 15.30 16.05 -5.86
C TYR A 42 14.19 15.13 -6.38
N ARG A 43 14.27 14.70 -7.64
CA ARG A 43 13.27 13.78 -8.23
C ARG A 43 13.23 12.44 -7.49
N GLU A 44 14.40 11.89 -7.16
CA GLU A 44 14.55 10.64 -6.43
C GLU A 44 13.98 10.75 -5.01
N GLY A 45 14.22 11.87 -4.33
CA GLY A 45 13.67 12.15 -3.00
C GLY A 45 12.14 12.19 -3.01
N ILE A 46 11.54 12.86 -4.00
CA ILE A 46 10.08 12.87 -4.20
C ILE A 46 9.56 11.47 -4.50
N HIS A 47 10.26 10.69 -5.33
CA HIS A 47 9.84 9.33 -5.67
C HIS A 47 9.85 8.42 -4.44
N LYS A 48 10.95 8.40 -3.70
CA LYS A 48 11.08 7.62 -2.44
C LYS A 48 10.05 8.03 -1.40
N GLY A 49 9.79 9.34 -1.25
CA GLY A 49 8.76 9.83 -0.33
C GLY A 49 7.36 9.30 -0.69
N LYS A 50 7.02 9.28 -1.99
CA LYS A 50 5.75 8.71 -2.47
C LYS A 50 5.66 7.21 -2.22
N GLU A 51 6.72 6.47 -2.55
CA GLU A 51 6.76 5.02 -2.33
C GLU A 51 6.61 4.67 -0.86
N LEU A 52 7.31 5.36 0.03
CA LEU A 52 7.23 5.15 1.48
C LEU A 52 5.80 5.37 2.00
N ALA A 53 5.15 6.46 1.59
CA ALA A 53 3.78 6.75 1.99
C ALA A 53 2.78 5.70 1.48
N ILE A 54 2.94 5.22 0.24
CA ILE A 54 2.10 4.14 -0.32
C ILE A 54 2.34 2.83 0.42
N GLN A 55 3.60 2.52 0.75
CA GLN A 55 3.97 1.27 1.39
C GLN A 55 3.40 1.15 2.81
N GLU A 56 3.38 2.23 3.58
CA GLU A 56 2.77 2.23 4.91
C GLU A 56 1.26 1.90 4.84
N GLY A 57 0.53 2.55 3.93
CA GLY A 57 -0.88 2.27 3.69
C GLY A 57 -1.12 0.84 3.21
N PHE A 58 -0.27 0.34 2.30
CA PHE A 58 -0.31 -1.05 1.83
C PHE A 58 -0.09 -2.03 2.97
N ASN A 59 0.94 -1.82 3.80
CA ASN A 59 1.27 -2.73 4.90
C ASN A 59 0.11 -2.85 5.89
N HIS A 60 -0.53 -1.73 6.23
CA HIS A 60 -1.69 -1.73 7.11
C HIS A 60 -2.88 -2.49 6.52
N GLY A 61 -3.23 -2.19 5.26
CA GLY A 61 -4.30 -2.87 4.55
C GLY A 61 -4.03 -4.36 4.35
N PHE A 62 -2.78 -4.71 4.03
CA PHE A 62 -2.33 -6.09 3.86
C PHE A 62 -2.44 -6.88 5.16
N ALA A 63 -1.97 -6.35 6.29
CA ALA A 63 -2.05 -7.03 7.58
C ALA A 63 -3.51 -7.32 7.98
N ALA A 64 -4.38 -6.31 7.87
CA ALA A 64 -5.80 -6.45 8.16
C ALA A 64 -6.49 -7.43 7.20
N GLY A 65 -6.24 -7.29 5.90
CA GLY A 65 -6.80 -8.15 4.85
C GLY A 65 -6.32 -9.60 4.96
N ALA A 66 -5.05 -9.83 5.27
CA ALA A 66 -4.47 -11.17 5.43
C ALA A 66 -5.09 -11.91 6.63
N GLN A 67 -5.22 -11.23 7.79
CA GLN A 67 -5.86 -11.83 8.97
C GLN A 67 -7.32 -12.18 8.69
N ARG A 68 -8.08 -11.26 8.08
CA ARG A 68 -9.48 -11.47 7.72
C ARG A 68 -9.65 -12.58 6.67
N GLY A 69 -8.81 -12.57 5.64
CA GLY A 69 -8.80 -13.57 4.57
C GLY A 69 -8.49 -14.97 5.10
N LYS A 70 -7.49 -15.10 5.99
CA LYS A 70 -7.17 -16.36 6.67
C LYS A 70 -8.39 -16.88 7.45
N ARG A 71 -9.03 -16.02 8.23
CA ARG A 71 -10.19 -16.38 9.05
C ARG A 71 -11.38 -16.83 8.20
N LEU A 72 -11.72 -16.05 7.17
CA LEU A 72 -12.79 -16.36 6.22
C LEU A 72 -12.53 -17.68 5.49
N GLY A 73 -11.31 -17.86 4.98
CA GLY A 73 -10.90 -19.08 4.28
C GLY A 73 -11.00 -20.32 5.17
N SER A 74 -10.51 -20.23 6.41
CA SER A 74 -10.63 -21.30 7.40
C SER A 74 -12.09 -21.66 7.65
N LEU A 75 -12.95 -20.67 7.88
CA LEU A 75 -14.36 -20.88 8.20
C LEU A 75 -15.14 -21.49 7.02
N ARG A 76 -14.88 -21.03 5.78
CA ARG A 76 -15.44 -21.64 4.55
C ARG A 76 -14.97 -23.09 4.37
N GLY A 77 -13.69 -23.36 4.63
CA GLY A 77 -13.12 -24.70 4.54
C GLY A 77 -13.76 -25.65 5.54
N ARG A 78 -13.85 -25.23 6.81
CA ARG A 78 -14.50 -26.00 7.88
C ARG A 78 -15.97 -26.25 7.56
N ALA A 79 -16.73 -25.22 7.17
CA ALA A 79 -18.14 -25.37 6.79
C ALA A 79 -18.33 -26.35 5.63
N SER A 80 -17.47 -26.29 4.61
CA SER A 80 -17.51 -27.21 3.46
C SER A 80 -17.16 -28.65 3.86
N ALA A 81 -16.20 -28.84 4.77
CA ALA A 81 -15.88 -30.15 5.32
C ALA A 81 -17.04 -30.72 6.13
N THR A 82 -17.65 -29.91 7.01
CA THR A 82 -18.84 -30.29 7.79
C THR A 82 -20.01 -30.67 6.88
N LEU A 83 -20.25 -29.90 5.81
CA LEU A 83 -21.28 -30.22 4.82
C LEU A 83 -21.02 -31.59 4.17
N ASN A 84 -19.79 -31.86 3.75
CA ASN A 84 -19.43 -33.15 3.18
C ASN A 84 -19.63 -34.32 4.15
N LEU A 85 -19.30 -34.13 5.43
CA LEU A 85 -19.53 -35.15 6.47
C LEU A 85 -21.03 -35.42 6.65
N LEU A 86 -21.84 -34.36 6.76
CA LEU A 86 -23.30 -34.49 6.91
C LEU A 86 -23.94 -35.18 5.70
N LEU A 87 -23.53 -34.83 4.48
CA LEU A 87 -24.05 -35.45 3.26
C LEU A 87 -23.68 -36.95 3.16
N LYS A 88 -22.49 -37.34 3.62
CA LYS A 88 -22.06 -38.75 3.66
C LYS A 88 -22.85 -39.58 4.67
N GLN A 89 -23.37 -38.96 5.73
CA GLN A 89 -24.18 -39.64 6.74
C GLN A 89 -25.64 -39.85 6.30
N MET A 90 -26.00 -39.46 5.06
CA MET A 90 -27.30 -39.72 4.39
C MET A 90 -28.54 -39.34 5.20
N GLU A 91 -28.48 -38.26 5.96
CA GLU A 91 -29.63 -37.75 6.69
C GLU A 91 -30.07 -36.41 6.09
N GLU A 92 -31.34 -36.32 5.69
CA GLU A 92 -32.01 -35.11 5.21
C GLU A 92 -32.23 -34.18 6.43
N ASP A 93 -31.11 -33.67 6.92
CA ASP A 93 -31.02 -33.06 8.23
C ASP A 93 -31.07 -31.54 8.13
N ALA A 94 -31.81 -30.91 9.04
CA ALA A 94 -31.83 -29.46 9.19
C ALA A 94 -30.42 -28.85 9.33
N ARG A 95 -29.43 -29.62 9.83
CA ARG A 95 -28.01 -29.24 9.86
C ARG A 95 -27.44 -28.95 8.47
N VAL A 96 -27.80 -29.73 7.45
CA VAL A 96 -27.32 -29.54 6.07
C VAL A 96 -27.73 -28.17 5.55
N ASP A 97 -28.99 -27.79 5.75
CA ASP A 97 -29.49 -26.50 5.29
C ASP A 97 -28.92 -25.32 6.09
N ARG A 98 -28.66 -25.50 7.39
CA ARG A 98 -27.94 -24.51 8.21
C ARG A 98 -26.52 -24.29 7.68
N VAL A 99 -25.76 -25.35 7.40
CA VAL A 99 -24.39 -25.23 6.85
C VAL A 99 -24.39 -24.64 5.44
N ARG A 100 -25.35 -24.99 4.59
CA ARG A 100 -25.51 -24.36 3.26
C ARG A 100 -25.79 -22.85 3.37
N LYS A 101 -26.63 -22.44 4.32
CA LYS A 101 -26.87 -21.02 4.61
C LYS A 101 -25.58 -20.34 5.05
N LEU A 102 -24.84 -20.95 5.98
CA LEU A 102 -23.55 -20.44 6.46
C LEU A 102 -22.57 -20.20 5.30
N ILE A 103 -22.43 -21.16 4.38
CA ILE A 103 -21.55 -21.03 3.21
C ILE A 103 -22.00 -19.88 2.31
N ARG A 104 -23.31 -19.69 2.10
CA ARG A 104 -23.84 -18.54 1.34
C ARG A 104 -23.51 -17.21 2.01
N ASP A 105 -23.66 -17.13 3.33
CA ASP A 105 -23.37 -15.90 4.09
C ASP A 105 -21.86 -15.59 4.03
N LEU A 106 -21.01 -16.61 4.21
CA LEU A 106 -19.55 -16.48 4.07
C LEU A 106 -19.12 -16.11 2.65
N ASN A 107 -19.82 -16.58 1.61
CA ASN A 107 -19.51 -16.23 0.22
C ASN A 107 -19.83 -14.76 -0.10
N GLN A 108 -20.88 -14.19 0.51
CA GLN A 108 -21.27 -12.80 0.33
C GLN A 108 -20.40 -11.81 1.12
N TYR A 109 -19.77 -12.25 2.21
CA TYR A 109 -18.91 -11.43 3.08
C TYR A 109 -17.74 -10.70 2.36
N GLY A 110 -17.36 -11.12 1.15
CA GLY A 110 -16.30 -10.48 0.37
C GLY A 110 -16.75 -9.71 -0.88
N ILE A 111 -18.03 -9.77 -1.26
CA ILE A 111 -18.53 -9.17 -2.52
C ILE A 111 -19.16 -7.79 -2.27
N VAL A 112 -19.60 -7.48 -1.05
CA VAL A 112 -20.54 -6.37 -0.80
C VAL A 112 -19.90 -5.08 -0.27
N GLN A 113 -18.61 -5.03 0.06
CA GLN A 113 -18.07 -3.83 0.71
C GLN A 113 -16.71 -3.41 0.17
N ASP A 114 -16.74 -2.58 -0.88
CA ASP A 114 -15.80 -1.47 -1.00
C ASP A 114 -16.50 -0.14 -0.63
N PRO A 115 -16.73 0.13 0.67
CA PRO A 115 -17.09 1.47 1.15
C PRO A 115 -15.90 2.43 1.07
N ASN A 116 -14.70 1.92 0.75
CA ASN A 116 -13.49 2.71 0.65
C ASN A 116 -13.48 3.60 -0.60
N GLN A 117 -14.39 3.44 -1.55
CA GLN A 117 -14.57 4.44 -2.60
C GLN A 117 -15.10 5.77 -2.04
N SER A 118 -15.99 5.74 -1.06
CA SER A 118 -16.47 6.97 -0.38
C SER A 118 -15.42 7.52 0.59
N SER A 119 -14.77 6.67 1.39
CA SER A 119 -13.75 7.14 2.35
C SER A 119 -12.48 7.65 1.67
N ARG A 120 -12.00 7.00 0.59
CA ARG A 120 -10.87 7.51 -0.20
C ARG A 120 -11.20 8.80 -0.93
N ALA A 121 -12.45 8.97 -1.38
CA ALA A 121 -12.89 10.24 -1.97
C ALA A 121 -12.83 11.36 -0.92
N ASN A 122 -13.36 11.11 0.29
CA ASN A 122 -13.32 12.07 1.39
C ASN A 122 -11.89 12.35 1.88
N GLU A 123 -11.00 11.36 1.92
CA GLU A 123 -9.58 11.54 2.28
C GLU A 123 -8.79 12.30 1.21
N LEU A 124 -9.04 12.06 -0.08
CA LEU A 124 -8.46 12.86 -1.17
C LEU A 124 -8.98 14.30 -1.16
N GLU A 125 -10.26 14.48 -0.83
CA GLU A 125 -10.90 15.79 -0.73
C GLU A 125 -10.36 16.56 0.49
N ASP A 126 -10.10 15.89 1.61
CA ASP A 126 -9.43 16.47 2.79
C ASP A 126 -7.95 16.83 2.51
N LEU A 127 -7.19 15.97 1.83
CA LEU A 127 -5.82 16.28 1.43
C LEU A 127 -5.75 17.45 0.43
N THR A 128 -6.68 17.49 -0.53
CA THR A 128 -6.80 18.60 -1.47
C THR A 128 -7.14 19.90 -0.74
N SER A 129 -8.09 19.85 0.19
CA SER A 129 -8.51 20.99 1.01
C SER A 129 -7.39 21.47 1.94
N ARG A 130 -6.55 20.57 2.46
CA ARG A 130 -5.37 20.92 3.28
C ARG A 130 -4.26 21.56 2.45
N MET A 131 -4.05 21.13 1.20
CA MET A 131 -3.10 21.78 0.30
C MET A 131 -3.58 23.18 -0.11
N ASP A 132 -4.88 23.35 -0.34
CA ASP A 132 -5.49 24.65 -0.65
C ASP A 132 -5.48 25.60 0.57
N GLY A 133 -5.67 25.05 1.77
CA GLY A 133 -5.56 25.77 3.05
C GLY A 133 -4.14 26.21 3.43
N LEU A 134 -3.09 25.65 2.84
CA LEU A 134 -1.72 26.15 3.01
C LEU A 134 -1.45 27.45 2.23
N MET A 135 -2.35 27.83 1.32
CA MET A 135 -2.29 29.06 0.52
C MET A 135 -3.16 30.21 1.07
N THR A 136 -3.91 29.99 2.16
CA THR A 136 -4.74 31.02 2.81
C THR A 136 -4.69 30.94 4.34
N PRO A 137 -4.60 32.06 5.08
CA PRO A 137 -4.50 32.00 6.52
C PRO A 137 -5.90 31.94 7.14
N SER A 138 -6.29 30.82 7.77
CA SER A 138 -6.72 30.76 9.19
C SER A 138 -7.59 29.55 9.60
N ASN A 139 -7.21 29.05 10.78
CA ASN A 139 -7.97 28.46 11.90
C ASN A 139 -8.49 26.99 11.87
N PRO A 140 -8.34 26.23 12.98
CA PRO A 140 -8.57 24.80 13.03
C PRO A 140 -9.89 24.45 13.70
N THR A 141 -10.73 23.66 13.02
CA THR A 141 -11.65 22.72 13.69
C THR A 141 -12.28 21.83 12.65
N GLN A 142 -12.03 20.52 12.72
CA GLN A 142 -13.06 19.46 12.71
C GLN A 142 -12.46 18.05 12.82
N PRO A 143 -13.24 17.05 13.28
CA PRO A 143 -12.77 15.95 14.11
C PRO A 143 -12.35 14.75 13.28
N GLN A 144 -11.30 14.08 13.73
CA GLN A 144 -10.72 12.91 13.09
C GLN A 144 -11.55 11.63 13.31
N SER A 145 -11.60 10.82 12.25
CA SER A 145 -11.46 9.35 12.28
C SER A 145 -12.42 8.51 13.14
N VAL A 146 -13.71 8.79 13.09
CA VAL A 146 -14.72 7.96 13.78
C VAL A 146 -15.25 6.82 12.88
N THR A 147 -15.35 7.02 11.56
CA THR A 147 -16.07 6.12 10.64
C THR A 147 -15.38 4.77 10.35
N THR A 148 -14.04 4.71 10.34
CA THR A 148 -13.30 3.48 9.98
C THR A 148 -13.36 2.40 11.06
N GLN A 149 -13.57 2.77 12.34
CA GLN A 149 -13.65 1.82 13.45
C GLN A 149 -14.94 1.00 13.44
N TYR A 150 -16.10 1.63 13.20
CA TYR A 150 -17.40 0.94 13.23
C TYR A 150 -17.55 -0.13 12.15
N GLN A 151 -16.96 0.08 10.96
CA GLN A 151 -17.07 -0.90 9.87
C GLN A 151 -16.26 -2.17 10.16
N LYS A 152 -15.08 -2.02 10.79
CA LYS A 152 -14.24 -3.14 11.22
C LYS A 152 -14.95 -4.00 12.28
N GLU A 153 -15.66 -3.35 13.21
CA GLU A 153 -16.42 -4.01 14.26
C GLU A 153 -17.63 -4.80 13.75
N GLN A 154 -18.33 -4.31 12.71
CA GLN A 154 -19.50 -5.00 12.15
C GLN A 154 -19.12 -6.22 11.30
N ASP A 155 -18.03 -6.12 10.54
CA ASP A 155 -17.50 -7.22 9.73
C ASP A 155 -17.05 -8.41 10.61
N ASP A 156 -16.32 -8.11 11.69
CA ASP A 156 -15.83 -9.15 12.60
C ASP A 156 -16.98 -9.88 13.30
N GLN A 157 -18.10 -9.19 13.58
CA GLN A 157 -19.31 -9.80 14.16
C GLN A 157 -19.94 -10.89 13.27
N LEU A 158 -19.91 -10.74 11.94
CA LEU A 158 -20.45 -11.78 11.04
C LEU A 158 -19.59 -13.03 11.09
N LEU A 159 -18.27 -12.89 11.03
CA LEU A 159 -17.35 -14.04 11.13
C LEU A 159 -17.45 -14.71 12.51
N ASP A 160 -17.58 -13.93 13.58
CA ASP A 160 -17.80 -14.42 14.95
C ASP A 160 -19.09 -15.25 15.03
N ARG A 161 -20.19 -14.69 14.51
CA ARG A 161 -21.48 -15.39 14.48
C ARG A 161 -21.40 -16.67 13.67
N CYS A 162 -20.81 -16.62 12.47
CA CYS A 162 -20.70 -17.79 11.62
C CYS A 162 -19.81 -18.87 12.25
N GLN A 163 -18.77 -18.47 12.97
CA GLN A 163 -17.91 -19.38 13.71
C GLN A 163 -18.69 -20.07 14.85
N PHE A 164 -19.43 -19.30 15.65
CA PHE A 164 -20.26 -19.83 16.73
C PHE A 164 -21.30 -20.84 16.22
N GLU A 165 -22.01 -20.51 15.13
CA GLU A 165 -23.00 -21.41 14.51
C GLU A 165 -22.36 -22.72 14.01
N LEU A 166 -21.19 -22.63 13.39
CA LEU A 166 -20.47 -23.81 12.93
C LEU A 166 -20.00 -24.69 14.10
N ASP A 167 -19.49 -24.09 15.17
CA ASP A 167 -19.05 -24.78 16.38
C ASP A 167 -20.23 -25.47 17.07
N ALA A 168 -21.40 -24.81 17.13
CA ALA A 168 -22.62 -25.40 17.67
C ALA A 168 -23.09 -26.62 16.87
N ILE A 169 -23.00 -26.57 15.53
CA ILE A 169 -23.34 -27.71 14.66
C ILE A 169 -22.35 -28.86 14.88
N LEU A 170 -21.06 -28.57 14.92
CA LEU A 170 -20.02 -29.59 15.17
C LEU A 170 -20.17 -30.24 16.55
N ALA A 171 -20.45 -29.45 17.58
CA ALA A 171 -20.74 -29.93 18.93
C ALA A 171 -21.98 -30.83 18.95
N SER A 172 -23.03 -30.47 18.20
CA SER A 172 -24.23 -31.31 18.07
C SER A 172 -23.96 -32.67 17.39
N MET A 173 -22.86 -32.79 16.63
CA MET A 173 -22.42 -34.04 16.00
C MET A 173 -21.48 -34.87 16.89
N ASN A 174 -21.18 -34.42 18.12
CA ASN A 174 -20.11 -34.95 18.99
C ASN A 174 -18.71 -34.95 18.32
N ILE A 175 -18.51 -34.13 17.28
CA ILE A 175 -17.22 -33.95 16.63
C ILE A 175 -16.51 -32.81 17.35
N TRP A 176 -15.75 -33.13 18.38
CA TRP A 176 -14.89 -32.15 19.04
C TRP A 176 -13.66 -31.90 18.16
N LEU A 177 -13.59 -30.71 17.55
CA LEU A 177 -12.38 -30.23 16.86
C LEU A 177 -11.64 -29.30 17.83
N PRO A 178 -10.48 -29.70 18.38
CA PRO A 178 -9.64 -28.80 19.16
C PRO A 178 -9.23 -27.60 18.32
N GLY A 179 -9.18 -26.42 18.95
CA GLY A 179 -8.86 -25.14 18.33
C GLY A 179 -7.58 -25.19 17.48
N LEU A 180 -7.74 -24.74 16.23
CA LEU A 180 -6.71 -24.43 15.25
C LEU A 180 -6.81 -22.95 14.88
#